data_AF-A0A223D4B9-F1
#
_entry.id   AF-A0A223D4B9-F1
#
_cell.length_a   1.000
_cell.length_b   1.000
_cell.length_c   1.000
_cell.angle_alpha   90.00
_cell.angle_beta   90.00
_cell.angle_gamma   90.00
#
_symmetry.space_group_name_H-M   'P 1'
#
loop_
_entity.id
_entity.type
_entity.pdbx_description
1 polymer ?
#
loop_
_entity_poly.entity_id
_entity_poly.type
_entity_poly.pdbx_seq_one_letter_code
_entity_poly.pdbx_strand_id
1 'polypeptide(L)'
;MSAHHAPDWVPHREGTGIKDNGIFATWLSLISFTFFLATFVAANVYLRGWAPDKFTVDFGPNADLPAITTIILLVAGLLLLLAASFFRSKAMGKFNIMMVLSTLAITAYAVMQIWLLFYTHEQGEHAWTTHMGIYFLQLALSLVCIGFMMAIGKYYSERNIKALNRLVPAALSVFLYTVATGVLTLVLTDMISVGEFAEWCGTRIMELVQ
;
A
#
# COMPACT_ATOMS: atom_id res chain seq x y z
N MET A 1 27.05 -29.92 17.22
CA MET A 1 26.76 -28.51 17.54
C MET A 1 25.29 -28.41 17.90
N SER A 2 24.97 -28.31 19.19
CA SER A 2 23.61 -28.33 19.71
C SER A 2 22.94 -26.97 19.52
N ALA A 3 21.83 -26.94 18.80
CA ALA A 3 20.87 -25.86 18.93
C ALA A 3 20.26 -25.96 20.34
N HIS A 4 20.41 -24.91 21.14
CA HIS A 4 19.84 -24.83 22.48
C HIS A 4 18.35 -25.14 22.45
N HIS A 5 17.96 -26.31 22.97
CA HIS A 5 16.60 -26.54 23.45
C HIS A 5 16.35 -25.54 24.58
N ALA A 6 15.42 -24.60 24.37
CA ALA A 6 14.94 -23.76 25.46
C ALA A 6 14.26 -24.67 26.52
N PRO A 7 14.55 -24.48 27.82
CA PRO A 7 14.09 -25.38 28.87
C PRO A 7 12.56 -25.30 29.10
N ASP A 8 11.97 -26.45 29.43
CA ASP A 8 10.52 -26.74 29.48
C ASP A 8 9.67 -25.91 30.47
N TRP A 9 10.29 -25.02 31.26
CA TRP A 9 9.59 -24.16 32.22
C TRP A 9 9.23 -22.78 31.66
N VAL A 10 9.67 -22.45 30.44
CA VAL A 10 9.20 -21.23 29.75
C VAL A 10 7.77 -21.49 29.29
N PRO A 11 6.75 -20.75 29.77
CA PRO A 11 5.37 -21.01 29.42
C PRO A 11 5.23 -20.97 27.90
N HIS A 12 5.06 -22.16 27.31
CA HIS A 12 4.73 -22.31 25.92
C HIS A 12 3.31 -21.77 25.78
N ARG A 13 3.17 -20.48 25.43
CA ARG A 13 1.89 -19.98 24.94
C ARG A 13 1.50 -20.92 23.81
N GLU A 14 0.35 -21.58 23.94
CA GLU A 14 -0.27 -22.30 22.83
C GLU A 14 -0.44 -21.30 21.68
N GLY A 15 0.53 -21.28 20.76
CA GLY A 15 0.65 -20.25 19.73
C GLY A 15 2.07 -19.77 19.39
N THR A 16 3.09 -19.97 20.22
CA THR A 16 4.42 -19.35 20.01
C THR A 16 5.53 -20.29 19.51
N GLY A 17 5.21 -21.52 19.09
CA GLY A 17 6.21 -22.54 18.72
C GLY A 17 6.64 -22.59 17.25
N ILE A 18 5.94 -21.90 16.35
CA ILE A 18 6.42 -21.68 14.98
C ILE A 18 6.56 -20.17 14.88
N LYS A 19 7.80 -19.66 14.83
CA LYS A 19 8.07 -18.27 14.41
C LYS A 19 7.12 -17.97 13.25
N ASP A 20 6.31 -16.93 13.37
CA ASP A 20 5.34 -16.55 12.35
C ASP A 20 6.08 -15.98 11.13
N ASN A 21 6.87 -16.83 10.47
CA ASN A 21 7.80 -16.52 9.39
C ASN A 21 7.05 -15.85 8.23
N GLY A 22 5.76 -16.16 8.07
CA GLY A 22 4.88 -15.50 7.10
C GLY A 22 4.65 -14.02 7.42
N ILE A 23 4.35 -13.68 8.68
CA ILE A 23 4.19 -12.27 9.11
C ILE A 23 5.53 -11.55 8.98
N PHE A 24 6.62 -12.14 9.46
CA PHE A 24 7.96 -11.54 9.34
C PHE A 24 8.37 -11.32 7.88
N ALA A 25 8.17 -12.31 7.00
CA ALA A 25 8.43 -12.18 5.57
C ALA A 25 7.57 -11.09 4.92
N THR A 26 6.31 -10.97 5.35
CA THR A 26 5.42 -9.88 4.90
C THR A 26 6.03 -8.53 5.27
N TRP A 27 6.42 -8.32 6.53
CA TRP A 27 7.05 -7.06 6.95
C TRP A 27 8.36 -6.77 6.22
N LEU A 28 9.22 -7.78 6.05
CA LEU A 28 10.47 -7.62 5.30
C LEU A 28 10.19 -7.21 3.85
N SER A 29 9.19 -7.83 3.21
CA SER A 29 8.76 -7.46 1.86
C SER A 29 8.23 -6.03 1.78
N LEU A 30 7.44 -5.57 2.76
CA LEU A 30 6.94 -4.19 2.83
C LEU A 30 8.09 -3.18 3.01
N ILE A 31 9.10 -3.52 3.80
CA ILE A 31 10.31 -2.69 3.95
C ILE A 31 11.05 -2.60 2.61
N SER A 32 11.32 -3.72 1.94
CA SER A 32 11.95 -3.73 0.62
C SER A 32 11.15 -2.93 -0.40
N PHE A 33 9.82 -3.05 -0.39
CA PHE A 33 8.94 -2.29 -1.26
C PHE A 33 9.04 -0.78 -1.01
N THR A 34 9.24 -0.36 0.24
CA THR A 34 9.41 1.05 0.60
C THR A 34 10.66 1.65 -0.06
N PHE A 35 11.79 0.93 0.00
CA PHE A 35 13.02 1.38 -0.68
C PHE A 35 12.87 1.39 -2.20
N PHE A 36 12.16 0.42 -2.76
CA PHE A 36 11.90 0.38 -4.19
C PHE A 36 11.02 1.56 -4.62
N LEU A 37 9.91 1.82 -3.92
CA LEU A 37 9.04 2.97 -4.15
C LEU A 37 9.80 4.30 -4.00
N ALA A 38 10.64 4.42 -2.97
CA ALA A 38 11.43 5.62 -2.72
C ALA A 38 12.37 5.97 -3.89
N THR A 39 12.85 4.98 -4.65
CA THR A 39 13.69 5.23 -5.83
C THR A 39 12.90 5.92 -6.95
N PHE A 40 11.67 5.48 -7.21
CA PHE A 40 10.80 6.14 -8.20
C PHE A 40 10.36 7.53 -7.74
N VAL A 41 10.10 7.69 -6.45
CA VAL A 41 9.81 9.00 -5.85
C VAL A 41 10.98 9.95 -6.02
N ALA A 42 12.20 9.53 -5.66
CA ALA A 42 13.39 10.35 -5.80
C ALA A 42 13.65 10.74 -7.27
N ALA A 43 13.46 9.80 -8.20
CA ALA A 43 13.58 10.06 -9.64
C ALA A 43 12.53 11.07 -10.13
N ASN A 44 11.26 10.92 -9.72
CA ASN A 44 10.19 11.87 -10.03
C ASN A 44 10.54 13.27 -9.50
N VAL A 45 10.98 13.34 -8.24
CA VAL A 45 11.34 14.61 -7.58
C VAL A 45 12.48 15.31 -8.31
N TYR A 46 13.53 14.56 -8.62
CA TYR A 46 14.70 15.08 -9.33
C TYR A 46 14.34 15.57 -10.74
N LEU A 47 13.59 14.80 -11.53
CA LEU A 47 13.27 15.16 -12.92
C LEU A 47 12.41 16.43 -13.01
N ARG A 48 11.41 16.55 -12.14
CA ARG A 48 10.56 17.74 -12.06
C ARG A 48 11.30 18.96 -11.51
N GLY A 49 12.26 18.78 -10.60
CA GLY A 49 13.14 19.85 -10.16
C GLY A 49 14.15 20.30 -11.22
N TRP A 50 14.64 19.37 -12.05
CA TRP A 50 15.64 19.66 -13.08
C TRP A 50 15.05 20.33 -14.33
N ALA A 51 13.86 19.90 -14.79
CA ALA A 51 13.19 20.46 -15.96
C ALA A 51 11.66 20.54 -15.75
N PRO A 52 11.17 21.50 -14.93
CA PRO A 52 9.77 21.59 -14.56
C PRO A 52 8.84 21.75 -15.76
N ASP A 53 9.25 22.51 -16.78
CA ASP A 53 8.46 22.76 -18.01
C ASP A 53 8.24 21.49 -18.84
N LYS A 54 9.02 20.42 -18.61
CA LYS A 54 8.93 19.16 -19.35
C LYS A 54 8.25 18.05 -18.55
N PHE A 55 8.46 18.01 -17.24
CA PHE A 55 8.07 16.89 -16.38
C PHE A 55 6.88 17.18 -15.45
N THR A 56 6.37 18.41 -15.45
CA THR A 56 5.08 18.73 -14.85
C THR A 56 3.98 18.26 -15.78
N VAL A 57 3.10 17.38 -15.30
CA VAL A 57 2.02 16.80 -16.09
C VAL A 57 0.71 17.48 -15.70
N ASP A 58 0.04 18.08 -16.68
CA ASP A 58 -1.31 18.60 -16.50
C ASP A 58 -2.32 17.51 -16.85
N PHE A 59 -3.06 17.05 -15.85
CA PHE A 59 -4.12 16.06 -16.02
C PHE A 59 -5.40 16.66 -16.63
N GLY A 60 -5.47 17.98 -16.85
CA GLY A 60 -6.55 18.67 -17.54
C GLY A 60 -7.93 18.35 -16.95
N PRO A 61 -8.92 17.89 -17.75
CA PRO A 61 -10.25 17.56 -17.25
C PRO A 61 -10.27 16.38 -16.24
N ASN A 62 -9.19 15.61 -16.16
CA ASN A 62 -9.03 14.50 -15.22
C ASN A 62 -8.12 14.86 -14.03
N ALA A 63 -7.92 16.15 -13.72
CA ALA A 63 -7.10 16.60 -12.60
C ALA A 63 -7.53 16.01 -11.25
N ASP A 64 -8.83 15.75 -11.05
CA ASP A 64 -9.35 15.16 -9.82
C ASP A 64 -9.19 13.62 -9.77
N LEU A 65 -8.76 12.97 -10.85
CA LEU A 65 -8.73 11.51 -10.95
C LEU A 65 -7.82 10.86 -9.89
N PRO A 66 -6.61 11.36 -9.61
CA PRO A 66 -5.78 10.81 -8.54
C PRO A 66 -6.37 11.02 -7.14
N ALA A 67 -7.03 12.17 -6.91
CA ALA A 67 -7.71 12.46 -5.65
C ALA A 67 -8.90 11.52 -5.43
N ILE A 68 -9.75 11.32 -6.44
CA ILE A 68 -10.89 10.38 -6.40
C ILE A 68 -10.40 8.96 -6.16
N THR A 69 -9.33 8.55 -6.85
CA THR A 69 -8.70 7.23 -6.67
C THR A 69 -8.25 7.01 -5.23
N THR A 70 -7.65 8.05 -4.63
CA THR A 70 -7.20 8.02 -3.23
C THR A 70 -8.37 8.00 -2.24
N ILE A 71 -9.46 8.72 -2.53
CA ILE A 71 -10.69 8.66 -1.70
C ILE A 71 -11.25 7.24 -1.67
N ILE A 72 -11.31 6.56 -2.82
CA ILE A 72 -11.75 5.15 -2.89
C ILE A 72 -10.84 4.25 -2.05
N LEU A 73 -9.52 4.47 -2.10
CA LEU A 73 -8.56 3.75 -1.27
C LEU A 73 -8.77 4.00 0.24
N LEU A 74 -9.05 5.24 0.63
CA LEU A 74 -9.35 5.58 2.03
C LEU A 74 -10.64 4.91 2.50
N VAL A 75 -11.69 4.87 1.67
CA VAL A 75 -12.92 4.13 1.96
C VAL A 75 -12.62 2.64 2.14
N ALA A 76 -11.82 2.04 1.26
CA ALA A 76 -11.38 0.64 1.41
C ALA A 76 -10.61 0.41 2.73
N GLY A 77 -9.70 1.32 3.08
CA GLY A 77 -8.94 1.29 4.32
C GLY A 77 -9.83 1.35 5.57
N LEU A 78 -10.84 2.23 5.58
CA LEU A 78 -11.80 2.34 6.66
C LEU A 78 -12.64 1.06 6.81
N LEU A 79 -13.15 0.51 5.71
CA LEU A 79 -13.91 -0.75 5.72
C LEU A 79 -13.08 -1.91 6.26
N LEU A 80 -11.78 -1.96 5.93
CA LEU A 80 -10.85 -2.96 6.43
C LEU A 80 -10.55 -2.82 7.93
N LEU A 81 -10.40 -1.59 8.43
CA LEU A 81 -10.26 -1.35 9.87
C LEU A 81 -11.51 -1.79 10.63
N LEU A 82 -12.70 -1.54 10.08
CA LEU A 82 -13.96 -2.05 10.63
C LEU A 82 -14.02 -3.58 10.58
N ALA A 83 -13.61 -4.20 9.48
CA ALA A 83 -13.51 -5.65 9.36
C ALA A 83 -12.58 -6.23 10.44
N ALA A 84 -11.40 -5.65 10.62
CA ALA A 84 -10.44 -6.06 11.65
C ALA A 84 -11.03 -5.96 13.07
N SER A 85 -11.76 -4.88 13.35
CA SER A 85 -12.47 -4.71 14.63
C SER A 85 -13.51 -5.81 14.85
N PHE A 86 -14.34 -6.10 13.84
CA PHE A 86 -15.32 -7.18 13.92
C PHE A 86 -14.68 -8.56 14.06
N PHE A 87 -13.57 -8.80 13.37
CA PHE A 87 -12.78 -10.04 13.50
C PHE A 87 -12.28 -10.22 14.93
N ARG A 88 -11.71 -9.17 15.54
CA ARG A 88 -11.25 -9.17 16.94
C ARG A 88 -12.40 -9.42 17.93
N SER A 89 -13.59 -8.89 17.65
CA SER A 89 -14.80 -9.11 18.46
C SER A 89 -15.48 -10.47 18.22
N LYS A 90 -14.92 -11.33 17.35
CA LYS A 90 -15.50 -12.63 16.93
C LYS A 90 -16.87 -12.51 16.25
N ALA A 91 -17.26 -11.32 15.78
CA ALA A 91 -18.51 -11.08 15.06
C ALA A 91 -18.37 -11.47 13.57
N MET A 92 -18.25 -12.77 13.30
CA MET A 92 -17.90 -13.32 11.97
C MET A 92 -18.83 -12.92 10.83
N GLY A 93 -20.14 -12.78 11.09
CA GLY A 93 -21.09 -12.29 10.08
C GLY A 93 -20.82 -10.85 9.65
N LYS A 94 -20.56 -9.95 10.62
CA LYS A 94 -20.22 -8.54 10.34
C LYS A 94 -18.85 -8.42 9.68
N PHE A 95 -17.89 -9.23 10.12
CA PHE A 95 -16.58 -9.34 9.47
C PHE A 95 -16.73 -9.68 7.99
N ASN A 96 -17.49 -10.74 7.65
CA ASN A 96 -17.65 -11.15 6.26
C ASN A 96 -18.31 -10.06 5.40
N ILE A 97 -19.34 -9.37 5.91
CA ILE A 97 -19.97 -8.25 5.19
C ILE A 97 -18.96 -7.13 4.92
N MET A 98 -18.19 -6.72 5.93
CA MET A 98 -17.17 -5.68 5.75
C MET A 98 -16.05 -6.12 4.81
N MET A 99 -15.66 -7.40 4.81
CA MET A 99 -14.67 -7.95 3.88
C MET A 99 -15.18 -7.91 2.43
N VAL A 100 -16.45 -8.24 2.18
CA VAL A 100 -17.06 -8.13 0.84
C VAL A 100 -17.08 -6.68 0.37
N LEU A 101 -17.54 -5.75 1.21
CA LEU A 101 -17.55 -4.31 0.89
C LEU A 101 -16.13 -3.79 0.63
N SER A 102 -15.17 -4.19 1.45
CA SER A 102 -13.75 -3.83 1.27
C SER A 102 -13.20 -4.39 -0.04
N THR A 103 -13.59 -5.61 -0.42
CA THR A 103 -13.17 -6.23 -1.68
C THR A 103 -13.68 -5.41 -2.86
N LEU A 104 -14.96 -5.02 -2.86
CA LEU A 104 -15.53 -4.16 -3.89
C LEU A 104 -14.79 -2.82 -3.99
N ALA A 105 -14.49 -2.19 -2.84
CA ALA A 105 -13.77 -0.93 -2.81
C ALA A 105 -12.32 -1.06 -3.33
N ILE A 106 -11.60 -2.12 -2.97
CA ILE A 106 -10.24 -2.38 -3.49
C ILE A 106 -10.27 -2.71 -4.99
N THR A 107 -11.27 -3.45 -5.46
CA THR A 107 -11.43 -3.72 -6.90
C THR A 107 -11.72 -2.43 -7.65
N ALA A 108 -12.58 -1.55 -7.13
CA ALA A 108 -12.81 -0.22 -7.70
C ALA A 108 -11.52 0.59 -7.73
N TYR A 109 -10.73 0.59 -6.64
CA TYR A 109 -9.41 1.22 -6.61
C TYR A 109 -8.47 0.66 -7.69
N ALA A 110 -8.39 -0.66 -7.87
CA ALA A 110 -7.57 -1.28 -8.91
C ALA A 110 -7.99 -0.85 -10.32
N VAL A 111 -9.29 -0.74 -10.59
CA VAL A 111 -9.82 -0.23 -11.86
C VAL A 111 -9.42 1.24 -12.07
N MET A 112 -9.52 2.06 -11.04
CA MET A 112 -9.10 3.47 -11.10
C MET A 112 -7.59 3.61 -11.33
N GLN A 113 -6.78 2.73 -10.73
CA GLN A 113 -5.33 2.68 -11.00
C GLN A 113 -5.01 2.28 -12.43
N ILE A 114 -5.77 1.34 -13.01
CA ILE A 114 -5.65 0.99 -14.44
C ILE A 114 -5.99 2.21 -15.30
N TRP A 115 -7.05 2.95 -14.95
CA TRP A 115 -7.41 4.17 -15.68
C TRP A 115 -6.31 5.24 -15.58
N LEU A 116 -5.75 5.47 -14.39
CA LEU A 116 -4.60 6.36 -14.22
C LEU A 116 -3.42 5.95 -15.09
N LEU A 117 -3.08 4.66 -15.14
CA LEU A 117 -2.00 4.15 -15.99
C LEU A 117 -2.25 4.43 -17.47
N PHE A 118 -3.46 4.16 -17.98
CA PHE A 118 -3.79 4.45 -19.38
C PHE A 118 -3.76 5.95 -19.67
N TYR A 119 -4.31 6.77 -18.78
CA TYR A 119 -4.35 8.21 -18.97
C TYR A 119 -2.94 8.82 -18.92
N THR A 120 -2.12 8.44 -17.95
CA THR A 120 -0.69 8.80 -17.92
C THR A 120 0.02 8.34 -19.18
N HIS A 121 -0.35 7.16 -19.71
CA HIS A 121 0.22 6.68 -20.96
C HIS A 121 -0.13 7.61 -22.16
N GLU A 122 -1.34 8.13 -22.22
CA GLU A 122 -1.76 9.06 -23.29
C GLU A 122 -1.09 10.43 -23.22
N GLN A 123 -0.60 10.84 -22.04
CA GLN A 123 0.10 12.13 -21.82
C GLN A 123 1.56 12.14 -22.32
N GLY A 124 2.08 11.00 -22.82
CA GLY A 124 3.40 10.91 -23.44
C GLY A 124 4.58 10.64 -22.50
N GLU A 125 5.78 10.53 -23.08
CA GLU A 125 6.98 9.94 -22.44
C GLU A 125 7.39 10.62 -21.12
N HIS A 126 7.19 11.93 -21.00
CA HIS A 126 7.51 12.67 -19.79
C HIS A 126 6.63 12.27 -18.61
N ALA A 127 5.34 12.04 -18.85
CA ALA A 127 4.40 11.56 -17.85
C ALA A 127 4.71 10.11 -17.44
N TRP A 128 5.13 9.27 -18.39
CA TRP A 128 5.47 7.87 -18.13
C TRP A 128 6.63 7.76 -17.17
N THR A 129 7.69 8.52 -17.46
CA THR A 129 8.95 8.52 -16.70
C THR A 129 8.72 8.92 -15.25
N THR A 130 7.78 9.82 -15.01
CA THR A 130 7.52 10.39 -13.68
C THR A 130 6.48 9.62 -12.88
N HIS A 131 5.42 9.08 -13.50
CA HIS A 131 4.27 8.53 -12.76
C HIS A 131 4.05 7.03 -12.95
N MET A 132 4.38 6.48 -14.12
CA MET A 132 3.93 5.12 -14.49
C MET A 132 4.50 4.04 -13.57
N GLY A 133 5.78 4.19 -13.16
CA GLY A 133 6.39 3.27 -12.18
C GLY A 133 5.66 3.29 -10.83
N ILE A 134 5.27 4.48 -10.35
CA ILE A 134 4.58 4.65 -9.07
C ILE A 134 3.16 4.06 -9.14
N TYR A 135 2.39 4.39 -10.19
CA TYR A 135 1.04 3.85 -10.38
C TYR A 135 1.04 2.34 -10.64
N PHE A 136 2.03 1.81 -11.35
CA PHE A 136 2.17 0.36 -11.54
C PHE A 136 2.42 -0.36 -10.22
N LEU A 137 3.26 0.22 -9.35
CA LEU A 137 3.49 -0.31 -8.00
C LEU A 137 2.23 -0.30 -7.15
N GLN A 138 1.45 0.77 -7.22
CA GLN A 138 0.15 0.86 -6.55
C GLN A 138 -0.85 -0.17 -7.08
N LEU A 139 -0.90 -0.38 -8.40
CA LEU A 139 -1.70 -1.42 -9.01
C LEU A 139 -1.25 -2.82 -8.52
N ALA A 140 0.06 -3.11 -8.52
CA ALA A 140 0.58 -4.39 -8.05
C ALA A 140 0.20 -4.66 -6.58
N LEU A 141 0.31 -3.65 -5.70
CA LEU A 141 -0.16 -3.75 -4.32
C LEU A 141 -1.67 -4.03 -4.24
N SER A 142 -2.48 -3.35 -5.05
CA SER A 142 -3.93 -3.59 -5.09
C SER A 142 -4.28 -5.02 -5.51
N LEU A 143 -3.53 -5.60 -6.45
CA LEU A 143 -3.72 -6.99 -6.89
C LEU A 143 -3.32 -7.99 -5.80
N VAL A 144 -2.22 -7.73 -5.09
CA VAL A 144 -1.82 -8.52 -3.91
C VAL A 144 -2.89 -8.45 -2.83
N CYS A 145 -3.46 -7.27 -2.61
CA CYS A 145 -4.56 -7.06 -1.69
C CYS A 145 -5.80 -7.91 -2.08
N ILE A 146 -6.19 -7.90 -3.35
CA ILE A 146 -7.28 -8.75 -3.86
C ILE A 146 -6.97 -10.24 -3.64
N GLY A 147 -5.73 -10.67 -3.89
CA GLY A 147 -5.28 -12.04 -3.62
C GLY A 147 -5.46 -12.45 -2.15
N PHE A 148 -5.10 -11.57 -1.22
CA PHE A 148 -5.34 -11.80 0.21
C PHE A 148 -6.83 -11.85 0.57
N MET A 149 -7.65 -10.97 -0.02
CA MET A 149 -9.12 -11.00 0.17
C MET A 149 -9.71 -12.33 -0.28
N MET A 150 -9.30 -12.84 -1.45
CA MET A 150 -9.74 -14.14 -1.96
C MET A 150 -9.32 -15.29 -1.04
N ALA A 151 -8.07 -15.26 -0.54
CA ALA A 151 -7.57 -16.26 0.40
C ALA A 151 -8.36 -16.24 1.73
N ILE A 152 -8.66 -15.04 2.25
CA ILE A 152 -9.49 -14.89 3.45
C ILE A 152 -10.91 -15.43 3.20
N GLY A 153 -11.52 -15.09 2.07
CA GLY A 153 -12.85 -15.59 1.68
C GLY A 153 -12.89 -17.12 1.58
N LYS A 154 -11.85 -17.74 1.01
CA LYS A 154 -11.70 -19.20 0.97
C LYS A 154 -11.62 -19.81 2.36
N TYR A 155 -10.72 -19.33 3.23
CA TYR A 155 -10.59 -19.90 4.58
C TYR A 155 -11.81 -19.62 5.47
N TYR A 156 -12.56 -18.56 5.18
CA TYR A 156 -13.85 -18.29 5.80
C TYR A 156 -14.92 -19.31 5.39
N SER A 157 -15.03 -19.65 4.10
CA SER A 157 -15.99 -20.67 3.64
C SER A 157 -15.66 -22.07 4.16
N GLU A 158 -14.37 -22.39 4.29
CA GLU A 158 -13.88 -23.62 4.91
C GLU A 158 -14.02 -23.65 6.45
N ARG A 159 -14.49 -22.54 7.07
CA ARG A 159 -14.56 -22.35 8.54
C ARG A 159 -13.23 -22.61 9.26
N ASN A 160 -12.11 -22.36 8.59
CA ASN A 160 -10.76 -22.60 9.12
C ASN A 160 -10.26 -21.42 9.95
N ILE A 161 -10.72 -21.34 11.20
CA ILE A 161 -10.39 -20.25 12.13
C ILE A 161 -8.88 -20.11 12.38
N LYS A 162 -8.16 -21.24 12.40
CA LYS A 162 -6.70 -21.23 12.63
C LYS A 162 -5.94 -20.57 11.48
N ALA A 163 -6.34 -20.83 10.24
CA ALA A 163 -5.75 -20.16 9.07
C ALA A 163 -6.11 -18.67 9.05
N LEU A 164 -7.37 -18.31 9.33
CA LEU A 164 -7.81 -16.92 9.39
C LEU A 164 -7.05 -16.11 10.43
N ASN A 165 -6.83 -16.65 11.63
CA ASN A 165 -6.08 -15.98 12.69
C ASN A 165 -4.63 -15.66 12.33
N ARG A 166 -4.03 -16.41 11.39
CA ARG A 166 -2.68 -16.14 10.87
C ARG A 166 -2.68 -15.21 9.68
N LEU A 167 -3.65 -15.39 8.78
CA LEU A 167 -3.72 -14.67 7.51
C LEU A 167 -4.21 -13.22 7.69
N VAL A 168 -5.26 -13.01 8.49
CA VAL A 168 -5.91 -11.69 8.64
C VAL A 168 -4.93 -10.63 9.15
N PRO A 169 -4.09 -10.87 10.19
CA PRO A 169 -3.10 -9.88 10.61
C PRO A 169 -2.06 -9.55 9.53
N ALA A 170 -1.56 -10.56 8.80
CA ALA A 170 -0.59 -10.35 7.73
C ALA A 170 -1.19 -9.52 6.59
N ALA A 171 -2.40 -9.88 6.15
CA ALA A 171 -3.12 -9.17 5.11
C ALA A 171 -3.43 -7.72 5.51
N LEU A 172 -3.85 -7.48 6.76
CA LEU A 172 -4.11 -6.14 7.29
C LEU A 172 -2.87 -5.25 7.25
N SER A 173 -1.68 -5.78 7.55
CA SER A 173 -0.43 -5.01 7.40
C SER A 173 -0.21 -4.56 5.96
N VAL A 174 -0.42 -5.45 4.99
CA VAL A 174 -0.27 -5.12 3.56
C VAL A 174 -1.33 -4.12 3.12
N PHE A 175 -2.57 -4.25 3.58
CA PHE A 175 -3.64 -3.31 3.27
C PHE A 175 -3.35 -1.91 3.82
N LEU A 176 -2.96 -1.81 5.09
CA LEU A 176 -2.63 -0.52 5.71
C LEU A 176 -1.42 0.13 5.05
N TYR A 177 -0.42 -0.68 4.67
CA TYR A 177 0.71 -0.21 3.90
C TYR A 177 0.30 0.31 2.51
N THR A 178 -0.63 -0.37 1.84
CA THR A 178 -1.17 0.07 0.54
C THR A 178 -1.91 1.40 0.69
N VAL A 179 -2.73 1.56 1.73
CA VAL A 179 -3.41 2.84 2.03
C VAL A 179 -2.38 3.95 2.28
N ALA A 180 -1.39 3.70 3.14
CA ALA A 180 -0.37 4.69 3.47
C ALA A 180 0.46 5.12 2.25
N THR A 181 0.92 4.17 1.44
CA THR A 181 1.70 4.46 0.24
C THR A 181 0.85 5.08 -0.87
N GLY A 182 -0.44 4.78 -0.96
CA GLY A 182 -1.35 5.43 -1.91
C GLY A 182 -1.61 6.89 -1.55
N VAL A 183 -1.79 7.22 -0.27
CA VAL A 183 -1.86 8.62 0.19
C VAL A 183 -0.55 9.35 -0.13
N LEU A 184 0.59 8.71 0.16
CA LEU A 184 1.90 9.27 -0.18
C LEU A 184 2.04 9.51 -1.70
N THR A 185 1.52 8.60 -2.52
CA THR A 185 1.52 8.72 -3.98
C THR A 185 0.77 9.97 -4.41
N LEU A 186 -0.45 10.22 -3.90
CA LEU A 186 -1.21 11.44 -4.18
C LEU A 186 -0.41 12.69 -3.82
N VAL A 187 0.19 12.71 -2.63
CA VAL A 187 0.94 13.87 -2.14
C VAL A 187 2.12 14.19 -3.06
N LEU A 188 2.85 13.16 -3.48
CA LEU A 188 4.09 13.32 -4.26
C LEU A 188 3.84 13.57 -5.74
N THR A 189 2.80 12.97 -6.33
CA THR A 189 2.52 13.16 -7.76
C THR A 189 1.75 14.44 -8.01
N ASP A 190 0.83 14.82 -7.11
CA ASP A 190 -0.20 15.82 -7.42
C ASP A 190 -0.30 16.99 -6.45
N MET A 191 -0.11 16.80 -5.15
CA MET A 191 -0.34 17.88 -4.17
C MET A 191 0.88 18.77 -3.95
N ILE A 192 2.08 18.20 -4.04
CA ILE A 192 3.31 18.96 -3.92
C ILE A 192 3.70 19.41 -5.33
N SER A 193 3.77 20.73 -5.52
CA SER A 193 4.62 21.29 -6.56
C SER A 193 6.03 20.82 -6.23
N VAL A 194 6.50 19.79 -6.94
CA VAL A 194 7.77 19.11 -6.64
C VAL A 194 8.95 20.08 -6.71
N GLY A 195 8.79 21.20 -7.44
CA GLY A 195 9.67 22.36 -7.38
C GLY A 195 9.78 22.95 -5.97
N GLU A 196 8.68 23.25 -5.29
CA GLU A 196 8.67 23.81 -3.92
C GLU A 196 9.29 22.86 -2.89
N PHE A 197 9.08 21.54 -3.01
CA PHE A 197 9.68 20.57 -2.07
C PHE A 197 11.17 20.32 -2.33
N ALA A 198 11.61 20.29 -3.59
CA ALA A 198 13.04 20.22 -3.93
C ALA A 198 13.76 21.52 -3.53
N GLU A 199 13.12 22.67 -3.71
CA GLU A 199 13.61 23.97 -3.26
C GLU A 199 13.67 24.05 -1.73
N TRP A 200 12.68 23.50 -1.03
CA TRP A 200 12.69 23.35 0.44
C TRP A 200 13.78 22.40 0.95
N CYS A 201 13.98 21.25 0.31
CA CYS A 201 15.05 20.32 0.68
C CYS A 201 16.43 20.93 0.40
N GLY A 202 16.59 21.63 -0.74
CA GLY A 202 17.83 22.31 -1.11
C GLY A 202 18.18 23.47 -0.17
N THR A 203 17.21 24.29 0.23
CA THR A 203 17.40 25.37 1.20
C THR A 203 17.78 24.82 2.58
N ARG A 204 17.12 23.76 3.07
CA ARG A 204 17.47 23.14 4.35
C ARG A 204 18.84 22.46 4.38
N ILE A 205 19.28 21.88 3.26
CA ILE A 205 20.63 21.29 3.16
C ILE A 205 21.69 22.39 3.15
N MET A 206 21.46 23.52 2.45
CA MET A 206 22.39 24.65 2.49
C MET A 206 22.52 25.27 3.89
N GLU A 207 21.42 25.35 4.64
CA GLU A 207 21.43 25.81 6.04
C GLU A 207 22.20 24.89 7.00
N LEU A 208 22.32 23.59 6.68
CA LEU A 208 23.06 22.62 7.50
C LEU A 208 24.56 22.54 7.17
N VAL A 209 24.98 23.14 6.05
CA VAL A 209 26.37 23.10 5.55
C VAL A 209 27.09 24.45 5.78
N GLN A 210 26.37 25.50 6.17
CA GLN A 210 26.92 26.76 6.69
C GLN A 210 27.13 26.69 8.21
#